data_AF-A0A9P4TU41-F1
#
_entry.id   AF-A0A9P4TU41-F1
#
_cell.length_a   1.000
_cell.length_b   1.000
_cell.length_c   1.000
_cell.angle_alpha   90.00
_cell.angle_beta   90.00
_cell.angle_gamma   90.00
#
_symmetry.space_group_name_H-M   'P 1'
#
loop_
_entity.id
_entity.type
_entity.pdbx_description
1 polymer ?
#
loop_
_entity_poly.entity_id
_entity_poly.type
_entity_poly.pdbx_seq_one_letter_code
_entity_poly.pdbx_strand_id
1 'polypeptide(L)'
;MLMKNLHLRKSMFASNSTEANEEEVAFPEDSVKALNIVLRLAHLRYVQVPKILKFSTLIELAILCDKYDLVSLVRPYLHDWCAPHSEQLCAVGYEEWLYLAWVFGYATGFKKLANMLAMQIRTNAEGHCLTTGGRGLDKLQMPPGIVDHLLSIRASIVERLHGVCCCYVNPILAESYVKPHPGDVK
;
A
#
# COMPACT_ATOMS: atom_id res chain seq x y z
N MET A 1 -4.82 5.04 17.55
CA MET A 1 -4.79 3.58 17.25
C MET A 1 -3.42 3.08 17.72
N LEU A 2 -3.29 2.81 19.02
CA LEU A 2 -2.02 2.77 19.77
C LEU A 2 -1.69 1.37 20.35
N MET A 3 -2.21 0.29 19.76
CA MET A 3 -2.07 -1.06 20.34
C MET A 3 -1.64 -2.12 19.33
N LYS A 4 -0.44 -2.02 18.76
CA LYS A 4 0.16 -3.15 18.03
C LYS A 4 1.58 -3.56 18.42
N ASN A 5 2.34 -2.76 19.19
CA ASN A 5 3.79 -2.98 19.26
C ASN A 5 4.34 -3.47 20.61
N LEU A 6 3.51 -4.05 21.50
CA LEU A 6 3.99 -4.54 22.80
C LEU A 6 4.65 -5.93 22.73
N HIS A 7 4.27 -6.78 21.76
CA HIS A 7 4.74 -8.16 21.72
C HIS A 7 6.18 -8.28 21.17
N LEU A 8 6.52 -7.51 20.14
CA LEU A 8 7.88 -7.44 19.58
C LEU A 8 8.88 -6.78 20.53
N ARG A 9 8.47 -5.73 21.26
CA ARG A 9 9.32 -5.06 22.29
C ARG A 9 9.77 -6.01 23.40
N LYS A 10 8.93 -6.98 23.79
CA LYS A 10 9.30 -7.96 24.83
C LYS A 10 10.25 -9.02 24.30
N SER A 11 10.13 -9.44 23.03
CA SER A 11 10.99 -10.50 22.49
C SER A 11 12.44 -10.07 22.27
N MET A 12 12.70 -8.77 22.04
CA MET A 12 14.06 -8.28 21.76
C MET A 12 14.92 -8.10 23.02
N PHE A 13 14.31 -8.04 24.21
CA PHE A 13 15.01 -7.83 25.49
C PHE A 13 14.58 -8.83 26.59
N ALA A 14 13.91 -9.93 26.24
CA ALA A 14 13.58 -11.00 27.18
C ALA A 14 14.70 -12.04 27.28
N SER A 15 15.93 -11.59 27.49
CA SER A 15 17.00 -12.41 28.04
C SER A 15 17.37 -11.87 29.42
N ASN A 16 17.24 -12.72 30.43
CA ASN A 16 17.76 -12.47 31.76
C ASN A 16 19.30 -12.55 31.68
N SER A 17 19.97 -11.46 31.28
CA SER A 17 21.42 -11.46 31.13
C SER A 17 22.09 -10.87 32.36
N THR A 18 22.43 -11.74 33.31
CA THR A 18 23.58 -11.55 34.18
C THR A 18 24.85 -11.78 33.35
N GLU A 19 25.72 -10.78 33.30
CA GLU A 19 27.05 -10.75 32.66
C GLU A 19 27.09 -10.42 31.15
N ALA A 20 28.04 -9.54 30.81
CA ALA A 20 28.32 -9.04 29.48
C ALA A 20 28.92 -10.15 28.60
N ASN A 21 28.06 -10.98 28.02
CA ASN A 21 28.43 -11.82 26.90
C ASN A 21 28.05 -11.07 25.62
N GLU A 22 28.97 -10.95 24.67
CA GLU A 22 28.73 -10.35 23.35
C GLU A 22 27.74 -11.22 22.55
N GLU A 23 26.45 -11.06 22.83
CA GLU A 23 25.40 -11.71 22.05
C GLU A 23 25.23 -10.96 20.71
N GLU A 24 25.74 -11.56 19.63
CA GLU A 24 25.51 -11.08 18.28
C GLU A 24 24.05 -11.27 17.89
N VAL A 25 23.40 -10.18 17.47
CA VAL A 25 22.00 -10.21 16.98
C VAL A 25 22.01 -10.11 15.45
N ALA A 26 21.54 -11.15 14.78
CA ALA A 26 21.44 -11.20 13.33
C ALA A 26 20.15 -10.56 12.81
N PHE A 27 20.26 -9.81 11.69
CA PHE A 27 19.13 -9.14 11.01
C PHE A 27 19.04 -9.55 9.52
N PRO A 28 18.87 -10.85 9.19
CA PRO A 28 19.04 -11.36 7.83
C PRO A 28 18.05 -10.78 6.80
N GLU A 29 16.85 -10.41 7.25
CA GLU A 29 15.77 -9.91 6.39
C GLU A 29 15.72 -8.38 6.27
N ASP A 30 16.58 -7.67 6.99
CA ASP A 30 16.52 -6.21 7.07
C ASP A 30 17.48 -5.56 6.06
N SER A 31 17.03 -4.49 5.40
CA SER A 31 17.90 -3.71 4.52
C SER A 31 19.05 -3.08 5.30
N VAL A 32 20.28 -3.47 4.95
CA VAL A 32 21.51 -2.88 5.50
C VAL A 32 21.51 -1.36 5.37
N LYS A 33 20.99 -0.82 4.26
CA LYS A 33 20.97 0.63 4.00
C LYS A 33 20.00 1.34 4.95
N ALA A 34 18.78 0.85 5.06
CA ALA A 34 17.77 1.43 5.93
C ALA A 34 18.15 1.28 7.42
N LEU A 35 18.69 0.12 7.78
CA LEU A 35 19.16 -0.15 9.14
C LEU A 35 20.30 0.81 9.53
N ASN A 36 21.24 1.07 8.63
CA ASN A 36 22.32 2.02 8.88
C ASN A 36 21.79 3.45 9.13
N ILE A 37 20.74 3.87 8.41
CA ILE A 37 20.09 5.18 8.64
C ILE A 37 19.50 5.24 10.05
N VAL A 38 18.71 4.21 10.43
CA VAL A 38 18.09 4.12 11.76
C VAL A 38 19.16 4.12 12.86
N LEU A 39 20.22 3.33 12.71
CA LEU A 39 21.31 3.27 13.69
C LEU A 39 22.06 4.59 13.79
N ARG A 40 22.35 5.27 12.68
CA ARG A 40 22.94 6.62 12.72
C ARG A 40 22.06 7.60 13.48
N LEU A 41 20.76 7.56 13.28
CA LEU A 41 19.81 8.40 14.02
C LEU A 41 19.78 8.06 15.51
N ALA A 42 19.72 6.77 15.86
CA ALA A 42 19.73 6.30 17.25
C ALA A 42 21.01 6.70 17.99
N HIS A 43 22.16 6.71 17.28
CA HIS A 43 23.45 7.14 17.81
C HIS A 43 23.75 8.63 17.62
N LEU A 44 22.75 9.46 17.26
CA LEU A 44 22.86 10.91 17.10
C LEU A 44 23.91 11.36 16.06
N ARG A 45 24.25 10.50 15.09
CA ARG A 45 25.22 10.76 14.02
C ARG A 45 24.59 11.48 12.83
N TYR A 46 23.92 12.60 13.08
CA TYR A 46 23.08 13.31 12.10
C TYR A 46 23.82 13.74 10.84
N VAL A 47 25.11 14.09 10.95
CA VAL A 47 25.95 14.50 9.80
C VAL A 47 26.06 13.39 8.74
N GLN A 48 25.94 12.13 9.18
CA GLN A 48 26.03 10.95 8.30
C GLN A 48 24.66 10.53 7.75
N VAL A 49 23.57 11.19 8.14
CA VAL A 49 22.23 10.86 7.66
C VAL A 49 22.01 11.46 6.28
N PRO A 50 21.57 10.69 5.27
CA PRO A 50 21.32 11.22 3.94
C PRO A 50 20.23 12.30 3.95
N LYS A 51 20.45 13.39 3.23
CA LYS A 51 19.45 14.46 3.07
C LYS A 51 18.33 14.07 2.10
N ILE A 52 18.63 13.21 1.13
CA ILE A 52 17.71 12.75 0.10
C ILE A 52 17.75 11.23 0.06
N LEU A 53 16.59 10.59 0.00
CA LEU A 53 16.46 9.15 -0.15
C LEU A 53 15.86 8.79 -1.50
N LYS A 54 16.36 7.70 -2.07
CA LYS A 54 15.68 7.03 -3.19
C LYS A 54 14.37 6.43 -2.69
N PHE A 55 13.38 6.35 -3.57
CA PHE A 55 12.07 5.79 -3.25
C PHE A 55 12.16 4.38 -2.64
N SER A 56 12.95 3.48 -3.24
CA SER A 56 13.13 2.11 -2.72
C SER A 56 13.70 2.08 -1.30
N THR A 57 14.68 2.92 -0.99
CA THR A 57 15.24 3.02 0.37
C THR A 57 14.22 3.59 1.36
N LEU A 58 13.31 4.45 0.91
CA LEU A 58 12.22 4.96 1.74
C LEU A 58 11.18 3.86 2.06
N ILE A 59 10.88 2.98 1.10
CA ILE A 59 10.07 1.77 1.35
C ILE A 59 10.74 0.87 2.38
N GLU A 60 12.02 0.54 2.18
CA GLU A 60 12.80 -0.28 3.13
C GLU A 60 12.82 0.34 4.53
N LEU A 61 12.95 1.67 4.62
CA LEU A 61 12.91 2.38 5.90
C LEU A 61 11.53 2.31 6.55
N ALA A 62 10.45 2.42 5.79
CA ALA A 62 9.10 2.27 6.33
C ALA A 62 8.84 0.85 6.83
N ILE A 63 9.34 -0.18 6.15
CA ILE A 63 9.27 -1.57 6.62
C ILE A 63 9.95 -1.70 7.99
N LEU A 64 11.16 -1.15 8.15
CA LEU A 64 11.83 -1.15 9.46
C LEU A 64 11.05 -0.34 10.52
N CYS A 65 10.47 0.79 10.12
CA CYS A 65 9.70 1.62 11.04
C CYS A 65 8.43 0.92 11.56
N ASP A 66 7.73 0.19 10.69
CA ASP A 66 6.58 -0.63 11.04
C ASP A 66 6.99 -1.82 11.93
N LYS A 67 8.07 -2.51 11.56
CA LYS A 67 8.60 -3.68 12.28
C LYS A 67 9.11 -3.35 13.69
N TYR A 68 9.84 -2.26 13.84
CA TYR A 68 10.56 -1.92 15.09
C TYR A 68 10.01 -0.67 15.80
N ASP A 69 8.86 -0.13 15.37
CA ASP A 69 8.21 1.04 15.98
C ASP A 69 9.10 2.30 15.96
N LEU A 70 9.78 2.56 14.84
CA LEU A 70 10.80 3.61 14.70
C LEU A 70 10.29 4.90 14.05
N VAL A 71 8.99 5.04 13.81
CA VAL A 71 8.40 6.21 13.15
C VAL A 71 8.77 7.51 13.87
N SER A 72 8.81 7.50 15.21
CA SER A 72 9.17 8.67 16.01
C SER A 72 10.61 9.14 15.76
N LEU A 73 11.54 8.20 15.54
CA LEU A 73 12.96 8.48 15.30
C LEU A 73 13.19 9.17 13.96
N VAL A 74 12.47 8.74 12.92
CA VAL A 74 12.63 9.26 11.55
C VAL A 74 11.76 10.48 11.27
N ARG A 75 10.75 10.76 12.11
CA ARG A 75 9.76 11.83 11.91
C ARG A 75 10.34 13.19 11.50
N PRO A 76 11.44 13.70 12.09
CA PRO A 76 12.00 14.99 11.71
C PRO A 76 12.46 15.08 10.24
N TYR A 77 12.73 13.94 9.61
CA TYR A 77 13.29 13.87 8.25
C TYR A 77 12.25 13.51 7.19
N LEU A 78 11.05 13.06 7.61
CA LEU A 78 10.06 12.54 6.69
C LEU A 78 9.61 13.59 5.67
N HIS A 79 9.51 14.86 6.04
CA HIS A 79 9.15 15.91 5.08
C HIS A 79 10.16 15.97 3.92
N ASP A 80 11.45 16.10 4.24
CA ASP A 80 12.51 16.24 3.24
C ASP A 80 12.70 14.96 2.41
N TRP A 81 12.53 13.79 3.03
CA TRP A 81 12.65 12.52 2.32
C TRP A 81 11.45 12.20 1.45
N CYS A 82 10.23 12.59 1.86
CA CYS A 82 9.01 12.28 1.14
C CYS A 82 8.65 13.31 0.08
N ALA A 83 8.97 14.59 0.29
CA ALA A 83 8.59 15.67 -0.63
C ALA A 83 9.03 15.43 -2.08
N PRO A 84 10.26 14.97 -2.38
CA PRO A 84 10.71 14.72 -3.75
C PRO A 84 9.90 13.67 -4.51
N HIS A 85 9.24 12.75 -3.79
CA HIS A 85 8.46 11.65 -4.38
C HIS A 85 6.95 11.97 -4.40
N SER A 86 6.53 13.04 -3.72
CA SER A 86 5.11 13.36 -3.55
C SER A 86 4.42 13.79 -4.85
N GLU A 87 5.16 14.38 -5.80
CA GLU A 87 4.67 14.72 -7.13
C GLU A 87 4.37 13.46 -7.97
N GLN A 88 5.08 12.37 -7.68
CA GLN A 88 4.97 11.08 -8.36
C GLN A 88 3.97 10.14 -7.68
N LEU A 89 3.23 10.61 -6.67
CA LEU A 89 2.23 9.86 -5.90
C LEU A 89 1.30 8.99 -6.74
N CYS A 90 0.90 9.45 -7.93
CA CYS A 90 -0.01 8.75 -8.83
C CYS A 90 0.66 8.25 -10.12
N ALA A 91 2.00 8.32 -10.21
CA ALA A 91 2.75 7.83 -11.35
C ALA A 91 2.82 6.29 -11.31
N VAL A 92 2.86 5.68 -12.50
CA VAL A 92 3.14 4.25 -12.63
C VAL A 92 4.50 3.97 -12.01
N GLY A 93 4.59 2.96 -11.14
CA GLY A 93 5.83 2.63 -10.44
C GLY A 93 5.84 3.04 -8.97
N TYR A 94 4.97 3.96 -8.56
CA TYR A 94 4.93 4.57 -7.22
C TYR A 94 3.78 4.04 -6.34
N GLU A 95 3.19 2.90 -6.69
CA GLU A 95 2.02 2.35 -6.00
C GLU A 95 2.31 2.00 -4.52
N GLU A 96 3.55 1.64 -4.19
CA GLU A 96 4.02 1.40 -2.81
C GLU A 96 4.03 2.66 -1.94
N TRP A 97 3.81 3.85 -2.53
CA TRP A 97 3.55 5.05 -1.74
C TRP A 97 2.33 4.89 -0.84
N LEU A 98 1.41 4.00 -1.19
CA LEU A 98 0.28 3.67 -0.34
C LEU A 98 0.73 3.08 1.00
N TYR A 99 1.79 2.27 0.99
CA TYR A 99 2.40 1.74 2.21
C TYR A 99 3.08 2.85 3.02
N LEU A 100 3.85 3.73 2.39
CA LEU A 100 4.47 4.87 3.06
C LEU A 100 3.44 5.78 3.73
N ALA A 101 2.35 6.08 3.01
CA ALA A 101 1.28 6.91 3.53
C ALA A 101 0.56 6.25 4.72
N TRP A 102 0.48 4.93 4.74
CA TRP A 102 -0.07 4.17 5.86
C TRP A 102 0.87 4.16 7.08
N VAL A 103 2.15 3.82 6.90
CA VAL A 103 3.15 3.78 7.99
C VAL A 103 3.34 5.16 8.61
N PHE A 104 3.48 6.21 7.79
CA PHE A 104 3.79 7.56 8.27
C PHE A 104 2.57 8.45 8.52
N GLY A 105 1.36 7.98 8.19
CA GLY A 105 0.10 8.70 8.47
C GLY A 105 -0.24 9.82 7.49
N TYR A 106 0.22 9.76 6.23
CA TYR A 106 -0.14 10.72 5.18
C TYR A 106 -1.54 10.45 4.61
N ALA A 107 -2.58 10.73 5.39
CA ALA A 107 -3.98 10.39 5.08
C ALA A 107 -4.46 10.91 3.71
N THR A 108 -4.10 12.13 3.33
CA THR A 108 -4.49 12.73 2.03
C THR A 108 -3.87 11.97 0.86
N GLY A 109 -2.57 11.65 0.96
CA GLY A 109 -1.86 10.87 -0.05
C GLY A 109 -2.43 9.45 -0.15
N PHE A 110 -2.68 8.82 0.99
CA PHE A 110 -3.30 7.51 1.08
C PHE A 110 -4.64 7.47 0.36
N LYS A 111 -5.57 8.38 0.71
CA LYS A 111 -6.91 8.42 0.13
C LYS A 111 -6.87 8.65 -1.38
N LYS A 112 -6.03 9.59 -1.84
CA LYS A 112 -5.90 9.91 -3.26
C LYS A 112 -5.41 8.70 -4.06
N LEU A 113 -4.36 8.03 -3.59
CA LEU A 113 -3.79 6.87 -4.27
C LEU A 113 -4.71 5.64 -4.19
N ALA A 114 -5.32 5.37 -3.03
CA ALA A 114 -6.28 4.28 -2.88
C ALA A 114 -7.48 4.41 -3.84
N ASN A 115 -8.06 5.62 -3.94
CA ASN A 115 -9.15 5.87 -4.88
C ASN A 115 -8.73 5.66 -6.34
N MET A 116 -7.53 6.11 -6.71
CA MET A 116 -7.00 5.91 -8.07
C MET A 116 -6.80 4.41 -8.36
N LEU A 117 -6.22 3.66 -7.42
CA LEU A 117 -6.01 2.22 -7.55
C LEU A 117 -7.34 1.46 -7.63
N ALA A 118 -8.34 1.78 -6.82
CA ALA A 118 -9.66 1.15 -6.88
C ALA A 118 -10.30 1.26 -8.27
N MET A 119 -10.03 2.35 -9.00
CA MET A 119 -10.53 2.59 -10.35
C MET A 119 -9.68 1.95 -11.45
N GLN A 120 -8.39 1.69 -11.20
CA GLN A 120 -7.42 1.32 -12.24
C GLN A 120 -6.88 -0.12 -12.13
N ILE A 121 -6.97 -0.76 -10.97
CA ILE A 121 -6.50 -2.14 -10.78
C ILE A 121 -7.18 -3.07 -11.78
N ARG A 122 -6.35 -3.92 -12.40
CA ARG A 122 -6.79 -4.97 -13.31
C ARG A 122 -6.57 -6.33 -12.66
N THR A 123 -7.35 -7.31 -13.06
CA THR A 123 -7.12 -8.72 -12.70
C THR A 123 -6.69 -9.48 -13.94
N ASN A 124 -5.67 -10.32 -13.83
CA ASN A 124 -5.29 -11.23 -14.91
C ASN A 124 -6.15 -12.51 -14.89
N ALA A 125 -5.87 -13.44 -15.82
CA ALA A 125 -6.61 -14.70 -15.93
C ALA A 125 -6.46 -15.58 -14.68
N GLU A 126 -5.32 -15.46 -13.97
CA GLU A 126 -5.02 -16.18 -12.73
C GLU A 126 -5.65 -15.53 -11.49
N GLY A 127 -6.35 -14.39 -11.64
CA GLY A 127 -6.98 -13.65 -10.54
C GLY A 127 -6.03 -12.74 -9.74
N HIS A 128 -4.78 -12.58 -10.16
CA HIS A 128 -3.84 -11.65 -9.54
C HIS A 128 -4.16 -10.20 -9.92
N CYS A 129 -4.09 -9.32 -8.92
CA CYS A 129 -4.24 -7.89 -9.11
C CYS A 129 -2.98 -7.30 -9.72
N LEU A 130 -3.14 -6.52 -10.80
CA LEU A 130 -2.07 -5.83 -11.49
C LEU A 130 -2.25 -4.31 -11.39
N THR A 131 -1.12 -3.62 -11.22
CA THR A 131 -0.99 -2.18 -11.39
C THR A 131 -1.24 -1.79 -12.85
N THR A 132 -1.43 -0.48 -13.11
CA THR A 132 -1.52 0.05 -14.47
C THR A 132 -0.27 -0.26 -15.31
N GLY A 133 0.90 -0.39 -14.67
CA GLY A 133 2.15 -0.82 -15.30
C GLY A 133 2.34 -2.33 -15.48
N GLY A 134 1.33 -3.15 -15.16
CA GLY A 134 1.38 -4.61 -15.31
C GLY A 134 2.13 -5.36 -14.21
N ARG A 135 2.64 -4.67 -13.18
CA ARG A 135 3.25 -5.32 -12.01
C ARG A 135 2.16 -5.90 -11.10
N GLY A 136 2.38 -7.11 -10.58
CA GLY A 136 1.51 -7.72 -9.59
C GLY A 136 1.55 -6.99 -8.25
N LEU A 137 0.38 -6.69 -7.69
CA LEU A 137 0.26 -6.04 -6.36
C LEU A 137 0.74 -6.95 -5.24
N ASP A 138 0.70 -8.26 -5.44
CA ASP A 138 1.25 -9.29 -4.55
C ASP A 138 2.77 -9.17 -4.34
N LYS A 139 3.46 -8.52 -5.28
CA LYS A 139 4.91 -8.31 -5.25
C LYS A 139 5.32 -6.96 -4.66
N LEU A 140 4.36 -6.11 -4.35
CA LEU A 140 4.58 -4.75 -3.85
C LEU A 140 4.31 -4.70 -2.35
N GLN A 141 5.04 -3.84 -1.65
CA GLN A 141 4.72 -3.59 -0.25
C GLN A 141 3.42 -2.80 -0.16
N MET A 142 2.41 -3.40 0.47
CA MET A 142 1.06 -2.82 0.59
C MET A 142 0.57 -2.85 2.03
N PRO A 143 -0.23 -1.85 2.45
CA PRO A 143 -0.90 -1.89 3.74
C PRO A 143 -1.74 -3.17 3.92
N PRO A 144 -1.78 -3.77 5.12
CA PRO A 144 -2.53 -5.00 5.36
C PRO A 144 -4.02 -4.86 4.98
N GLY A 145 -4.53 -5.83 4.20
CA GLY A 145 -5.93 -5.92 3.78
C GLY A 145 -6.38 -4.86 2.76
N ILE A 146 -5.49 -3.96 2.30
CA ILE A 146 -5.90 -2.89 1.39
C ILE A 146 -6.33 -3.41 0.02
N VAL A 147 -5.69 -4.47 -0.49
CA VAL A 147 -6.00 -5.02 -1.80
C VAL A 147 -7.43 -5.56 -1.83
N ASP A 148 -7.84 -6.29 -0.78
CA ASP A 148 -9.21 -6.78 -0.64
C ASP A 148 -10.22 -5.65 -0.55
N HIS A 149 -9.90 -4.57 0.18
CA HIS A 149 -10.76 -3.39 0.25
C HIS A 149 -10.89 -2.70 -1.11
N LEU A 150 -9.80 -2.57 -1.87
CA LEU A 150 -9.82 -1.98 -3.20
C LEU A 150 -10.69 -2.83 -4.17
N LEU A 151 -10.56 -4.15 -4.10
CA LEU A 151 -11.38 -5.08 -4.88
C LEU A 151 -12.86 -5.01 -4.51
N SER A 152 -13.18 -4.95 -3.21
CA SER A 152 -14.55 -4.82 -2.72
C SER A 152 -15.20 -3.51 -3.21
N ILE A 153 -14.48 -2.39 -3.10
CA ILE A 153 -14.94 -1.10 -3.63
C ILE A 153 -15.17 -1.18 -5.13
N ARG A 154 -14.22 -1.77 -5.87
CA ARG A 154 -14.31 -1.92 -7.32
C ARG A 154 -15.52 -2.76 -7.73
N ALA A 155 -15.76 -3.88 -7.05
CA ALA A 155 -16.94 -4.73 -7.30
C ALA A 155 -18.24 -3.94 -7.11
N SER A 156 -18.36 -3.19 -6.01
CA SER A 156 -19.53 -2.34 -5.75
C SER A 156 -19.73 -1.26 -6.83
N ILE A 157 -18.65 -0.62 -7.30
CA ILE A 157 -18.74 0.39 -8.38
C ILE A 157 -19.21 -0.26 -9.68
N VAL A 158 -18.66 -1.42 -10.04
CA VAL A 158 -19.04 -2.17 -11.25
C VAL A 158 -20.51 -2.60 -11.18
N GLU A 159 -20.96 -3.14 -10.06
CA GLU A 159 -22.37 -3.52 -9.84
C GLU A 159 -23.31 -2.33 -9.98
N ARG A 160 -22.95 -1.17 -9.40
CA ARG A 160 -23.74 0.05 -9.53
C ARG A 160 -23.81 0.55 -10.97
N LEU A 161 -22.67 0.56 -11.67
CA LEU A 161 -22.63 0.95 -13.08
C LEU A 161 -23.47 0.00 -13.95
N HIS A 162 -23.34 -1.31 -13.73
CA HIS A 162 -24.14 -2.31 -14.40
C HIS A 162 -25.64 -2.10 -14.14
N GLY A 163 -26.04 -1.86 -12.89
CA GLY A 163 -27.43 -1.58 -12.53
C GLY A 163 -28.01 -0.35 -13.24
N VAL A 164 -27.23 0.74 -13.31
CA VAL A 164 -27.62 1.94 -14.07
C VAL A 164 -27.72 1.63 -15.56
N CYS A 165 -26.74 0.97 -16.17
CA CYS A 165 -26.81 0.62 -17.59
C CYS A 165 -28.03 -0.27 -17.91
N CYS A 166 -28.27 -1.30 -17.09
CA CYS A 166 -29.39 -2.21 -17.26
C CYS A 166 -30.75 -1.52 -17.13
N CYS A 167 -30.90 -0.53 -16.24
CA CYS A 167 -32.19 0.16 -16.10
C CYS A 167 -32.57 1.00 -17.33
N TYR A 168 -31.59 1.46 -18.12
CA TYR A 168 -31.84 2.17 -19.38
C TYR A 168 -31.95 1.22 -20.58
N VAL A 169 -31.12 0.18 -20.64
CA VAL A 169 -31.06 -0.71 -21.82
C VAL A 169 -32.23 -1.70 -21.85
N ASN A 170 -32.61 -2.27 -20.70
CA ASN A 170 -33.62 -3.32 -20.66
C ASN A 170 -35.00 -2.86 -21.18
N PRO A 171 -35.51 -1.64 -20.88
CA PRO A 171 -36.76 -1.15 -21.46
C PRO A 171 -36.72 -1.03 -22.98
N ILE A 172 -35.62 -0.52 -23.55
CA ILE A 172 -35.46 -0.36 -25.01
C ILE A 172 -35.49 -1.72 -25.71
N LEU A 173 -34.79 -2.71 -25.15
CA LEU A 173 -34.77 -4.07 -25.68
C LEU A 173 -36.16 -4.72 -25.61
N ALA A 174 -36.92 -4.47 -24.55
CA ALA A 174 -38.29 -4.98 -24.40
C ALA A 174 -39.26 -4.37 -25.42
N GLU A 175 -39.11 -3.08 -25.73
CA GLU A 175 -39.96 -2.36 -26.70
C GLU A 175 -39.64 -2.75 -28.15
N SER A 176 -38.40 -3.13 -28.45
CA SER A 176 -38.01 -3.71 -29.75
C SER A 176 -38.49 -5.15 -29.98
N TYR A 177 -38.94 -5.84 -28.93
CA TYR A 177 -39.39 -7.24 -28.96
C TYR A 177 -40.93 -7.36 -29.02
N VAL A 178 -41.60 -6.48 -29.77
CA VAL A 178 -43.03 -6.64 -30.09
C VAL A 178 -43.18 -7.81 -31.06
N LYS A 179 -43.87 -8.87 -30.62
CA LYS A 179 -44.11 -10.13 -31.37
C LYS A 179 -44.72 -9.87 -32.76
N PRO A 180 -44.40 -10.67 -33.80
CA PRO A 180 -45.14 -10.63 -35.05
C PRO A 180 -46.62 -10.93 -34.79
N HIS A 181 -47.50 -10.14 -35.42
CA HIS A 181 -48.95 -10.27 -35.30
C HIS A 181 -49.39 -11.71 -35.61
N PRO A 182 -50.27 -12.32 -34.78
CA PRO A 182 -50.89 -13.60 -35.09
C PRO A 182 -51.95 -13.36 -36.17
N GLY A 183 -51.54 -13.31 -37.44
CA GLY A 183 -52.43 -12.99 -38.56
C GLY A 183 -52.07 -13.62 -39.90
N ASP A 184 -50.80 -13.93 -40.17
CA ASP A 184 -50.38 -14.42 -41.48
C ASP A 184 -49.93 -15.89 -41.43
N VAL A 185 -50.88 -16.78 -41.17
CA VAL A 185 -50.82 -18.15 -41.69
C VAL A 185 -52.15 -18.42 -42.37
N LYS A 186 -52.18 -18.17 -43.68
CA LYS A 186 -53.12 -18.78 -44.62
C LYS A 186 -52.34 -19.71 -45.53
#